data_AF-A0A841EIM2-F1
#
_entry.id   AF-A0A841EIM2-F1
#
_cell.length_a   1.000
_cell.length_b   1.000
_cell.length_c   1.000
_cell.angle_alpha   90.00
_cell.angle_beta   90.00
_cell.angle_gamma   90.00
#
_symmetry.space_group_name_H-M   'P 1'
#
loop_
_entity.id
_entity.type
_entity.pdbx_description
1 polymer ?
#
loop_
_entity_poly.entity_id
_entity_poly.type
_entity_poly.pdbx_seq_one_letter_code
_entity_poly.pdbx_strand_id
1 'polypeptide(L)'
;MYQDLHFYIDLDWEKYVEDRETYLSELYELINLAYIHRANVYYSFTQLYEFKNNCEDLDTNFTSSVGNQLEIILQDAISLNNQNHIFEICFAQENTSLNPIKNKSLASVQAFQKQLLISFSSYSNVFLWVKSNSEFERVTIHATSEIIELQNWIVKSSNVKNYNFSNKHGNDKVKANPPKSKEKVSQLLCSDQKAQELLHTAIPNFDEKKGWHYNFDETLTTFIVFPFEGETPQNQFHAFHVEPSEWHKEIPNSIRRFFGK
;
A
#
# COMPACT_ATOMS: atom_id res chain seq x y z
N MET A 1 0.92 11.70 1.40
CA MET A 1 -0.19 11.49 0.47
C MET A 1 -1.00 10.23 0.77
N TYR A 2 -0.66 9.42 1.80
CA TYR A 2 -1.45 8.22 2.17
C TYR A 2 -1.64 8.07 3.68
N GLN A 3 -1.64 9.18 4.43
CA GLN A 3 -1.78 9.18 5.90
C GLN A 3 -3.19 8.78 6.37
N ASP A 4 -4.13 8.65 5.44
CA ASP A 4 -5.49 8.16 5.66
C ASP A 4 -5.63 6.65 5.35
N LEU A 5 -4.54 5.97 4.94
CA LEU A 5 -4.51 4.53 4.81
C LEU A 5 -4.06 3.89 6.14
N HIS A 6 -4.72 2.80 6.53
CA HIS A 6 -4.51 2.10 7.79
C HIS A 6 -4.16 0.63 7.53
N PHE A 7 -2.94 0.22 7.87
CA PHE A 7 -2.43 -1.14 7.71
C PHE A 7 -2.36 -1.83 9.06
N TYR A 8 -2.97 -2.99 9.18
CA TYR A 8 -2.89 -3.85 10.35
C TYR A 8 -1.99 -5.04 10.03
N ILE A 9 -1.10 -5.41 10.95
CA ILE A 9 -0.18 -6.52 10.76
C ILE A 9 -0.64 -7.71 11.58
N ASP A 10 -0.82 -8.84 10.90
CA ASP A 10 -1.08 -10.13 11.53
C ASP A 10 0.23 -10.92 11.71
N LEU A 11 0.74 -10.95 12.94
CA LEU A 11 1.93 -11.71 13.32
C LEU A 11 1.58 -13.18 13.55
N ASP A 12 1.71 -13.97 12.50
CA ASP A 12 1.34 -15.38 12.47
C ASP A 12 2.53 -16.28 12.84
N TRP A 13 2.55 -16.74 14.09
CA TRP A 13 3.58 -17.64 14.60
C TRP A 13 3.60 -18.98 13.87
N GLU A 14 2.43 -19.53 13.54
CA GLU A 14 2.32 -20.83 12.89
C GLU A 14 2.93 -20.75 11.49
N LYS A 15 2.55 -19.71 10.72
CA LYS A 15 3.16 -19.45 9.42
C LYS A 15 4.67 -19.20 9.51
N TYR A 16 5.13 -18.47 10.53
CA TYR A 16 6.57 -18.29 10.74
C TYR A 16 7.29 -19.62 10.95
N VAL A 17 6.72 -20.55 11.74
CA VAL A 17 7.31 -21.87 11.96
C VAL A 17 7.36 -22.69 10.66
N GLU A 18 6.32 -22.59 9.83
CA GLU A 18 6.26 -23.26 8.52
C GLU A 18 7.27 -22.69 7.52
N ASP A 19 7.54 -21.38 7.58
CA ASP A 19 8.25 -20.64 6.54
C ASP A 19 9.33 -19.69 7.10
N ARG A 20 10.19 -20.25 7.96
CA ARG A 20 11.19 -19.46 8.71
C ARG A 20 12.14 -18.65 7.84
N GLU A 21 12.43 -19.14 6.64
CA GLU A 21 13.44 -18.54 5.76
C GLU A 21 12.97 -17.25 5.10
N THR A 22 11.69 -17.16 4.71
CA THR A 22 11.19 -16.00 3.95
C THR A 22 10.22 -15.12 4.73
N TYR A 23 9.54 -15.65 5.76
CA TYR A 23 8.45 -14.94 6.47
C TYR A 23 8.81 -13.51 6.88
N LEU A 24 9.93 -13.31 7.60
CA LEU A 24 10.32 -11.98 8.06
C LEU A 24 10.70 -11.05 6.91
N SER A 25 11.30 -11.58 5.85
CA SER A 25 11.70 -10.79 4.68
C SER A 25 10.49 -10.34 3.86
N GLU A 26 9.50 -11.20 3.67
CA GLU A 26 8.24 -10.90 2.99
C GLU A 26 7.41 -9.92 3.81
N LEU A 27 7.29 -10.16 5.13
CA LEU A 27 6.61 -9.27 6.05
C LEU A 27 7.25 -7.86 6.05
N TYR A 28 8.58 -7.80 6.07
CA TYR A 28 9.32 -6.54 5.97
C TYR A 28 9.03 -5.81 4.66
N GLU A 29 9.01 -6.51 3.52
CA GLU A 29 8.73 -5.91 2.22
C GLU A 29 7.33 -5.25 2.19
N LEU A 30 6.31 -5.96 2.70
CA LEU A 30 4.94 -5.47 2.77
C LEU A 30 4.79 -4.25 3.70
N ILE A 31 5.43 -4.30 4.88
CA ILE A 31 5.37 -3.21 5.87
C ILE A 31 6.15 -1.98 5.41
N ASN A 32 7.33 -2.19 4.83
CA ASN A 32 8.18 -1.12 4.33
C ASN A 32 7.45 -0.32 3.24
N LEU A 33 6.65 -0.99 2.40
CA LEU A 33 5.80 -0.31 1.43
C LEU A 33 4.80 0.66 2.09
N ALA A 34 4.14 0.24 3.17
CA ALA A 34 3.24 1.11 3.93
C ALA A 34 3.99 2.32 4.53
N TYR A 35 5.20 2.10 5.08
CA TYR A 35 6.03 3.16 5.64
C TYR A 35 6.51 4.19 4.61
N ILE A 36 6.97 3.75 3.44
CA ILE A 36 7.43 4.66 2.38
C ILE A 36 6.28 5.58 1.93
N HIS A 37 5.06 5.07 1.92
CA HIS A 37 3.86 5.84 1.62
C HIS A 37 3.33 6.70 2.77
N ARG A 38 3.95 6.63 3.94
CA ARG A 38 3.54 7.33 5.17
C ARG A 38 2.11 6.96 5.59
N ALA A 39 1.73 5.71 5.38
CA ALA A 39 0.48 5.17 5.91
C ALA A 39 0.62 4.91 7.42
N ASN A 40 -0.52 4.77 8.11
CA ASN A 40 -0.50 4.35 9.50
C ASN A 40 -0.39 2.83 9.55
N VAL A 41 0.57 2.33 10.30
CA VAL A 41 0.80 0.89 10.48
C VAL A 41 0.51 0.54 11.93
N TYR A 42 -0.23 -0.54 12.16
CA TYR A 42 -0.69 -0.98 13.46
C TYR A 42 -0.35 -2.45 13.68
N TYR A 43 -0.07 -2.82 14.93
CA TYR A 43 0.09 -4.21 15.32
C TYR A 43 -0.53 -4.47 16.70
N SER A 44 -0.88 -5.73 16.97
CA SER A 44 -1.37 -6.14 18.28
C SER A 44 -0.21 -6.38 19.25
N PHE A 45 -0.18 -5.64 20.37
CA PHE A 45 0.83 -5.85 21.43
C PHE A 45 0.80 -7.28 21.96
N THR A 46 -0.40 -7.83 22.19
CA THR A 46 -0.57 -9.20 22.68
C THR A 46 0.04 -10.22 21.72
N GLN A 47 -0.20 -10.05 20.42
CA GLN A 47 0.32 -10.98 19.42
C GLN A 47 1.84 -10.92 19.31
N LEU A 48 2.43 -9.71 19.34
CA LEU A 48 3.90 -9.57 19.37
C LEU A 48 4.50 -10.22 20.63
N TYR A 49 3.87 -10.03 21.79
CA TYR A 49 4.32 -10.65 23.04
C TYR A 49 4.28 -12.17 22.97
N GLU A 50 3.18 -12.75 22.49
CA GLU A 50 3.03 -14.20 22.30
C GLU A 50 4.05 -14.73 21.28
N PHE A 51 4.23 -14.04 20.15
CA PHE A 51 5.21 -14.39 19.13
C PHE A 51 6.63 -14.44 19.73
N LYS A 52 7.04 -13.38 20.44
CA LYS A 52 8.35 -13.31 21.07
C LYS A 52 8.56 -14.39 22.13
N ASN A 53 7.56 -14.72 22.93
CA ASN A 53 7.66 -15.77 23.94
C ASN A 53 7.83 -17.17 23.35
N ASN A 54 7.37 -17.38 22.12
CA ASN A 54 7.58 -18.62 21.39
C ASN A 54 8.95 -18.70 20.72
N CYS A 55 9.67 -17.57 20.60
CA CYS A 55 11.02 -17.55 20.05
C CYS A 55 12.02 -18.18 21.04
N GLU A 56 12.73 -19.22 20.60
CA GLU A 56 13.76 -19.92 21.39
C GLU A 56 15.08 -19.13 21.50
N ASP A 57 15.24 -18.07 20.71
CA ASP A 57 16.52 -17.40 20.41
C ASP A 57 16.71 -16.04 21.11
N LEU A 58 15.89 -15.72 22.12
CA LEU A 58 15.86 -14.40 22.76
C LEU A 58 17.21 -13.94 23.35
N ASP A 59 18.15 -14.86 23.62
CA ASP A 59 19.37 -14.57 24.40
C ASP A 59 20.72 -14.89 23.73
N THR A 60 20.78 -15.56 22.57
CA THR A 60 22.08 -16.06 22.04
C THR A 60 22.87 -15.05 21.22
N ASN A 61 22.22 -14.04 20.64
CA ASN A 61 22.84 -12.89 19.98
C ASN A 61 21.78 -11.77 19.84
N PHE A 62 21.86 -10.77 20.71
CA PHE A 62 20.85 -9.70 20.80
C PHE A 62 20.59 -8.98 19.47
N THR A 63 21.52 -8.97 18.50
CA THR A 63 21.28 -8.30 17.22
C THR A 63 20.64 -9.19 16.15
N SER A 64 20.62 -10.52 16.33
CA SER A 64 20.13 -11.46 15.31
C SER A 64 18.88 -12.22 15.69
N SER A 65 18.37 -12.06 16.92
CA SER A 65 17.17 -12.78 17.35
C SER A 65 15.93 -12.37 16.55
N VAL A 66 15.04 -13.32 16.31
CA VAL A 66 13.78 -13.13 15.57
C VAL A 66 12.93 -12.04 16.21
N GLY A 67 12.85 -12.04 17.54
CA GLY A 67 12.13 -11.01 18.28
C GLY A 67 12.66 -9.60 18.03
N ASN A 68 13.98 -9.44 17.95
CA ASN A 68 14.58 -8.13 17.71
C ASN A 68 14.49 -7.69 16.25
N GLN A 69 14.54 -8.65 15.30
CA GLN A 69 14.24 -8.36 13.89
C GLN A 69 12.79 -7.85 13.74
N LEU A 70 11.82 -8.49 14.40
CA LEU A 70 10.43 -8.02 14.41
C LEU A 70 10.27 -6.64 15.02
N GLU A 71 10.97 -6.32 16.10
CA GLU A 71 10.95 -4.97 16.68
C GLU A 71 11.49 -3.92 15.71
N ILE A 72 12.54 -4.23 14.95
CA ILE A 72 13.06 -3.34 13.90
C ILE A 72 12.02 -3.16 12.78
N ILE A 73 11.40 -4.25 12.33
CA ILE A 73 10.35 -4.23 11.30
C ILE A 73 9.17 -3.36 11.76
N LEU A 74 8.83 -3.39 13.05
CA LEU A 74 7.67 -2.69 13.64
C LEU A 74 8.02 -1.34 14.28
N GLN A 75 9.25 -0.83 14.15
CA GLN A 75 9.76 0.30 14.93
C GLN A 75 8.90 1.58 14.84
N ASP A 76 8.26 1.80 13.68
CA ASP A 76 7.43 2.97 13.40
C ASP A 76 5.92 2.64 13.45
N ALA A 77 5.57 1.40 13.80
CA ALA A 77 4.17 0.96 13.91
C ALA A 77 3.57 1.33 15.26
N ILE A 78 2.26 1.60 15.25
CA ILE A 78 1.47 1.96 16.41
C ILE A 78 1.00 0.68 17.10
N SER A 79 1.44 0.49 18.35
CA SER A 79 0.97 -0.64 19.16
C SER A 79 -0.49 -0.46 19.59
N LEU A 80 -1.28 -1.50 19.40
CA LEU A 80 -2.67 -1.57 19.85
C LEU A 80 -2.83 -2.62 20.94
N ASN A 81 -3.56 -2.27 22.00
CA ASN A 81 -3.86 -3.15 23.12
C ASN A 81 -5.38 -3.44 23.24
N ASN A 82 -6.16 -3.03 22.24
CA ASN A 82 -7.60 -3.20 22.26
C ASN A 82 -7.93 -4.64 21.83
N GLN A 83 -8.87 -5.28 22.53
CA GLN A 83 -9.43 -6.58 22.16
C GLN A 83 -10.92 -6.43 21.92
N ASN A 84 -11.26 -6.12 20.68
CA ASN A 84 -12.63 -6.11 20.21
C ASN A 84 -13.16 -7.53 20.05
N HIS A 85 -14.44 -7.74 20.34
CA HIS A 85 -15.12 -8.95 19.93
C HIS A 85 -15.51 -8.83 18.46
N ILE A 86 -14.96 -9.72 17.63
CA ILE A 86 -15.17 -9.74 16.19
C ILE A 86 -15.65 -11.11 15.75
N PHE A 87 -16.61 -11.12 14.84
CA PHE A 87 -17.17 -12.31 14.24
C PHE A 87 -17.05 -12.26 12.73
N GLU A 88 -16.65 -13.37 12.12
CA GLU A 88 -16.81 -13.58 10.69
C GLU A 88 -18.28 -13.84 10.38
N ILE A 89 -18.79 -13.19 9.32
CA ILE A 89 -20.16 -13.42 8.85
C ILE A 89 -20.13 -14.41 7.68
N CYS A 90 -20.62 -15.62 7.89
CA CYS A 90 -20.75 -16.63 6.85
C CYS A 90 -22.16 -16.62 6.27
N PHE A 91 -22.36 -16.01 5.10
CA PHE A 91 -23.66 -15.98 4.43
C PHE A 91 -23.98 -17.32 3.77
N ALA A 92 -25.05 -17.99 4.24
CA ALA A 92 -25.48 -19.29 3.71
C ALA A 92 -27.01 -19.45 3.75
N GLN A 93 -27.74 -18.41 3.33
CA GLN A 93 -29.20 -18.34 3.39
C GLN A 93 -29.70 -18.67 4.82
N GLU A 94 -30.49 -19.73 4.98
CA GLU A 94 -31.01 -20.20 6.27
C GLU A 94 -29.90 -20.66 7.24
N ASN A 95 -28.71 -20.98 6.74
CA ASN A 95 -27.56 -21.43 7.54
C ASN A 95 -26.55 -20.31 7.81
N THR A 96 -26.96 -19.05 7.70
CA THR A 96 -26.07 -17.91 7.99
C THR A 96 -25.59 -17.96 9.44
N SER A 97 -24.28 -17.92 9.65
CA SER A 97 -23.64 -18.03 10.97
C SER A 97 -22.71 -16.88 11.29
N LEU A 98 -22.46 -16.68 12.59
CA LEU A 98 -21.45 -15.79 13.12
C LEU A 98 -20.37 -16.62 13.81
N ASN A 99 -19.16 -16.60 13.27
CA ASN A 99 -18.04 -17.37 13.82
C ASN A 99 -17.11 -16.42 14.59
N PRO A 100 -16.90 -16.63 15.90
CA PRO A 100 -16.01 -15.77 16.67
C PRO A 100 -14.57 -15.90 16.17
N ILE A 101 -13.93 -14.76 15.92
CA ILE A 101 -12.53 -14.72 15.50
C ILE A 101 -11.64 -14.60 16.73
N LYS A 102 -10.65 -15.49 16.82
CA LYS A 102 -9.64 -15.48 17.88
C LYS A 102 -8.37 -14.71 17.52
N ASN A 103 -8.19 -14.38 16.24
CA ASN A 103 -7.04 -13.62 15.77
C ASN A 103 -6.97 -12.25 16.46
N LYS A 104 -5.84 -11.97 17.11
CA LYS A 104 -5.64 -10.79 17.95
C LYS A 104 -5.42 -9.52 17.15
N SER A 105 -4.84 -9.61 15.95
CA SER A 105 -4.69 -8.44 15.08
C SER A 105 -6.02 -7.97 14.51
N LEU A 106 -6.87 -8.90 14.07
CA LEU A 106 -8.24 -8.57 13.72
C LEU A 106 -8.98 -7.94 14.90
N ALA A 107 -8.87 -8.52 16.10
CA ALA A 107 -9.48 -7.95 17.31
C ALA A 107 -8.97 -6.55 17.67
N SER A 108 -7.82 -6.12 17.17
CA SER A 108 -7.30 -4.76 17.38
C SER A 108 -7.71 -3.77 16.27
N VAL A 109 -8.38 -4.23 15.20
CA VAL A 109 -8.83 -3.36 14.10
C VAL A 109 -9.85 -2.35 14.60
N GLN A 110 -9.70 -1.11 14.11
CA GLN A 110 -10.65 -0.01 14.30
C GLN A 110 -11.48 0.16 13.03
N ALA A 111 -12.65 0.80 13.05
CA ALA A 111 -13.48 0.96 11.85
C ALA A 111 -13.04 2.16 10.98
N PHE A 112 -11.84 2.07 10.40
CA PHE A 112 -11.42 3.04 9.40
C PHE A 112 -11.99 2.70 8.02
N GLN A 113 -12.23 3.73 7.20
CA GLN A 113 -12.77 3.52 5.84
C GLN A 113 -11.76 2.84 4.90
N LYS A 114 -10.46 3.17 5.05
CA LYS A 114 -9.38 2.70 4.18
C LYS A 114 -8.41 1.86 4.98
N GLN A 115 -8.79 0.61 5.21
CA GLN A 115 -8.01 -0.32 6.00
C GLN A 115 -7.69 -1.62 5.25
N LEU A 116 -6.51 -2.16 5.56
CA LEU A 116 -6.00 -3.41 5.02
C LEU A 116 -5.32 -4.21 6.13
N LEU A 117 -5.47 -5.53 6.10
CA LEU A 117 -4.74 -6.46 6.94
C LEU A 117 -3.63 -7.12 6.11
N ILE A 118 -2.39 -6.93 6.53
CA ILE A 118 -1.25 -7.71 6.05
C ILE A 118 -1.29 -9.03 6.81
N SER A 119 -1.65 -10.12 6.13
CA SER A 119 -1.69 -11.45 6.74
C SER A 119 -1.41 -12.55 5.72
N PHE A 120 -0.69 -13.56 6.19
CA PHE A 120 -0.45 -14.82 5.49
C PHE A 120 -1.54 -15.87 5.78
N SER A 121 -2.42 -15.60 6.74
CA SER A 121 -3.61 -16.39 7.02
C SER A 121 -4.76 -15.99 6.09
N SER A 122 -5.59 -16.96 5.72
CA SER A 122 -6.78 -16.73 4.90
C SER A 122 -7.96 -16.26 5.74
N TYR A 123 -8.58 -15.14 5.35
CA TYR A 123 -9.77 -14.60 6.00
C TYR A 123 -10.87 -14.26 4.99
N SER A 124 -12.12 -14.25 5.43
CA SER A 124 -13.15 -13.50 4.71
C SER A 124 -12.92 -11.99 4.79
N ASN A 125 -13.64 -11.23 3.97
CA ASN A 125 -13.48 -9.77 3.93
C ASN A 125 -14.49 -9.02 4.83
N VAL A 126 -15.49 -9.71 5.39
CA VAL A 126 -16.62 -9.06 6.06
C VAL A 126 -16.79 -9.61 7.47
N PHE A 127 -16.72 -8.68 8.42
CA PHE A 127 -16.76 -8.97 9.83
C PHE A 127 -17.86 -8.16 10.52
N LEU A 128 -18.35 -8.69 11.62
CA LEU A 128 -19.21 -8.00 12.58
C LEU A 128 -18.38 -7.65 13.81
N TRP A 129 -18.26 -6.35 14.08
CA TRP A 129 -17.62 -5.82 15.27
C TRP A 129 -18.66 -5.50 16.34
N VAL A 130 -18.45 -5.95 17.57
CA VAL A 130 -19.25 -5.59 18.74
C VAL A 130 -18.59 -4.40 19.46
N LYS A 131 -19.21 -3.23 19.41
CA LYS A 131 -18.76 -2.01 20.12
C LYS A 131 -19.24 -1.99 21.57
N SER A 132 -20.43 -2.53 21.81
CA SER A 132 -21.03 -2.62 23.13
C SER A 132 -22.05 -3.77 23.15
N ASN A 133 -22.68 -3.99 24.31
CA ASN A 133 -23.72 -5.02 24.46
C ASN A 133 -24.96 -4.78 23.55
N SER A 134 -25.09 -3.61 22.93
CA SER A 134 -26.23 -3.25 22.08
C SER A 134 -25.83 -2.65 20.73
N GLU A 135 -24.54 -2.45 20.46
CA GLU A 135 -24.06 -1.78 19.25
C GLU A 135 -23.12 -2.69 18.47
N PHE A 136 -23.48 -2.93 17.22
CA PHE A 136 -22.72 -3.71 16.27
C PHE A 136 -22.40 -2.87 15.04
N GLU A 137 -21.21 -3.05 14.49
CA GLU A 137 -20.78 -2.40 13.27
C GLU A 137 -20.30 -3.45 12.27
N ARG A 138 -20.76 -3.36 11.02
CA ARG A 138 -20.20 -4.15 9.93
C ARG A 138 -18.89 -3.52 9.52
N VAL A 139 -17.82 -4.29 9.58
CA VAL A 139 -16.48 -3.87 9.19
C VAL A 139 -16.05 -4.68 7.97
N THR A 140 -15.52 -4.01 6.96
CA THR A 140 -14.91 -4.68 5.80
C THR A 140 -13.41 -4.48 5.88
N ILE A 141 -12.65 -5.56 5.81
CA ILE A 141 -11.19 -5.53 5.86
C ILE A 141 -10.71 -6.34 4.66
N HIS A 142 -9.87 -5.73 3.83
CA HIS A 142 -9.17 -6.48 2.79
C HIS A 142 -7.92 -7.11 3.43
N ALA A 143 -7.75 -8.42 3.28
CA ALA A 143 -6.56 -9.12 3.74
C ALA A 143 -5.71 -9.55 2.55
N THR A 144 -4.38 -9.40 2.64
CA THR A 144 -3.43 -9.87 1.63
C THR A 144 -2.06 -10.14 2.23
N SER A 145 -1.31 -11.04 1.60
CA SER A 145 0.13 -11.27 1.81
C SER A 145 0.95 -10.96 0.56
N GLU A 146 0.32 -10.47 -0.52
CA GLU A 146 0.99 -10.25 -1.80
C GLU A 146 1.29 -8.77 -2.04
N ILE A 147 2.54 -8.48 -2.40
CA ILE A 147 2.99 -7.10 -2.66
C ILE A 147 2.19 -6.43 -3.78
N ILE A 148 1.83 -7.18 -4.82
CA ILE A 148 1.08 -6.68 -5.98
C ILE A 148 -0.36 -6.32 -5.56
N GLU A 149 -1.01 -7.14 -4.76
CA GLU A 149 -2.35 -6.87 -4.24
C GLU A 149 -2.35 -5.65 -3.32
N LEU A 150 -1.34 -5.54 -2.44
CA LEU A 150 -1.14 -4.39 -1.57
C LEU A 150 -0.97 -3.10 -2.39
N GLN A 151 -0.11 -3.10 -3.42
CA GLN A 151 0.09 -1.97 -4.32
C GLN A 151 -1.21 -1.59 -5.04
N ASN A 152 -1.95 -2.58 -5.55
CA ASN A 152 -3.26 -2.36 -6.19
C ASN A 152 -4.28 -1.74 -5.22
N TRP A 153 -4.28 -2.18 -3.96
CA TRP A 153 -5.14 -1.63 -2.93
C TRP A 153 -4.80 -0.16 -2.61
N ILE A 154 -3.51 0.19 -2.50
CA ILE A 154 -3.07 1.58 -2.29
C ILE A 154 -3.58 2.46 -3.44
N VAL A 155 -3.42 2.03 -4.69
CA VAL A 155 -3.87 2.79 -5.86
C VAL A 155 -5.38 3.02 -5.82
N LYS A 156 -6.17 1.97 -5.56
CA LYS A 156 -7.64 2.05 -5.50
C LYS A 156 -8.15 2.88 -4.32
N SER A 157 -7.45 2.85 -3.19
CA SER A 157 -7.81 3.58 -1.97
C SER A 157 -7.27 5.01 -1.94
N SER A 158 -6.42 5.38 -2.90
CA SER A 158 -5.82 6.71 -3.00
C SER A 158 -6.87 7.80 -3.24
N ASN A 159 -6.55 9.03 -2.82
CA ASN A 159 -7.39 10.18 -3.11
C ASN A 159 -7.47 10.43 -4.61
N VAL A 160 -8.56 11.06 -5.05
CA VAL A 160 -8.74 11.45 -6.45
C VAL A 160 -7.56 12.30 -6.90
N LYS A 161 -6.89 11.87 -7.98
CA LYS A 161 -5.76 12.53 -8.62
C LYS A 161 -6.28 13.29 -9.83
N ASN A 162 -5.88 14.54 -10.00
CA ASN A 162 -6.36 15.40 -11.08
C ASN A 162 -5.19 15.77 -11.99
N TYR A 163 -5.35 15.52 -13.28
CA TYR A 163 -4.43 15.95 -14.29
C TYR A 163 -4.57 17.46 -14.53
N ASN A 164 -3.43 18.14 -14.58
CA ASN A 164 -3.30 19.54 -14.93
C ASN A 164 -2.47 19.69 -16.21
N PHE A 165 -3.01 20.41 -17.18
CA PHE A 165 -2.28 20.68 -18.42
C PHE A 165 -1.08 21.58 -18.17
N SER A 166 0.09 21.19 -18.68
CA SER A 166 1.33 21.94 -18.54
C SER A 166 1.85 22.40 -19.89
N ASN A 167 1.87 23.72 -20.13
CA ASN A 167 2.45 24.33 -21.34
C ASN A 167 3.91 23.88 -21.59
N LYS A 168 4.65 23.58 -20.52
CA LYS A 168 6.02 23.07 -20.62
C LYS A 168 6.10 21.74 -21.37
N HIS A 169 5.14 20.86 -21.17
CA HIS A 169 5.12 19.50 -21.71
C HIS A 169 4.15 19.34 -22.88
N GLY A 170 3.21 20.27 -23.07
CA GLY A 170 2.24 20.23 -24.16
C GLY A 170 1.29 19.04 -24.04
N ASN A 171 0.71 18.62 -25.17
CA ASN A 171 -0.05 17.38 -25.35
C ASN A 171 0.01 16.93 -26.82
N ASP A 172 -0.86 16.01 -27.22
CA ASP A 172 -0.99 15.53 -28.60
C ASP A 172 -1.33 16.63 -29.63
N LYS A 173 -1.93 17.73 -29.20
CA LYS A 173 -2.36 18.86 -30.05
C LYS A 173 -1.48 20.11 -29.90
N VAL A 174 -0.86 20.29 -28.74
CA VAL A 174 -0.08 21.48 -28.38
C VAL A 174 1.37 21.06 -28.17
N LYS A 175 2.30 21.64 -28.95
CA LYS A 175 3.73 21.37 -28.77
C LYS A 175 4.22 21.87 -27.41
N ALA A 176 5.17 21.13 -26.85
CA ALA A 176 5.88 21.54 -25.64
C ALA A 176 6.52 22.93 -25.81
N ASN A 177 6.27 23.82 -24.85
CA ASN A 177 6.80 25.18 -24.83
C ASN A 177 7.62 25.39 -23.54
N PRO A 178 8.90 24.96 -23.52
CA PRO A 178 9.73 25.08 -22.34
C PRO A 178 9.98 26.56 -21.96
N PRO A 179 10.08 26.89 -20.65
CA PRO A 179 10.34 28.26 -20.20
C PRO A 179 11.65 28.87 -20.74
N LYS A 180 12.61 28.02 -21.10
CA LYS A 180 13.88 28.42 -21.72
C LYS A 180 14.05 27.67 -23.04
N SER A 181 14.31 28.41 -24.12
CA SER A 181 14.39 27.90 -25.50
C SER A 181 15.46 26.83 -25.78
N LYS A 182 16.36 26.57 -24.83
CA LYS A 182 17.42 25.55 -24.92
C LYS A 182 17.20 24.31 -24.05
N GLU A 183 16.16 24.26 -23.23
CA GLU A 183 15.86 23.10 -22.40
C GLU A 183 15.17 22.02 -23.25
N LYS A 184 15.80 20.84 -23.42
CA LYS A 184 15.12 19.66 -23.95
C LYS A 184 14.11 19.23 -22.90
N VAL A 185 12.82 19.29 -23.22
CA VAL A 185 11.73 18.86 -22.35
C VAL A 185 10.98 17.70 -22.99
N SER A 186 10.64 16.71 -22.18
CA SER A 186 9.82 15.58 -22.61
C SER A 186 8.40 16.03 -22.93
N GLN A 187 7.85 15.61 -24.07
CA GLN A 187 6.49 15.97 -24.46
C GLN A 187 5.47 14.96 -23.91
N LEU A 188 4.26 15.42 -23.60
CA LEU A 188 3.11 14.55 -23.43
C LEU A 188 2.59 14.14 -24.82
N LEU A 189 2.60 12.84 -25.11
CA LEU A 189 2.30 12.28 -26.43
C LEU A 189 0.84 11.85 -26.60
N CYS A 190 0.00 11.99 -25.57
CA CYS A 190 -1.42 11.64 -25.58
C CYS A 190 -2.30 12.85 -25.26
N SER A 191 -3.62 12.68 -25.36
CA SER A 191 -4.58 13.71 -25.01
C SER A 191 -4.69 13.90 -23.49
N ASP A 192 -5.16 15.07 -23.06
CA ASP A 192 -5.40 15.36 -21.64
C ASP A 192 -6.35 14.35 -20.98
N GLN A 193 -7.38 13.91 -21.70
CA GLN A 193 -8.29 12.87 -21.24
C GLN A 193 -7.56 11.54 -21.02
N LYS A 194 -6.71 11.14 -21.96
CA LYS A 194 -5.95 9.89 -21.84
C LYS A 194 -4.93 9.97 -20.69
N ALA A 195 -4.31 11.12 -20.50
CA ALA A 195 -3.42 11.36 -19.37
C ALA A 195 -4.16 11.22 -18.02
N GLN A 196 -5.38 11.74 -17.91
CA GLN A 196 -6.23 11.56 -16.72
C GLN A 196 -6.58 10.08 -16.47
N GLU A 197 -6.94 9.33 -17.52
CA GLU A 197 -7.22 7.88 -17.40
C GLU A 197 -6.00 7.10 -16.91
N LEU A 198 -4.81 7.40 -17.44
CA LEU A 198 -3.56 6.80 -17.00
C LEU A 198 -3.18 7.24 -15.56
N LEU A 199 -3.49 8.47 -15.16
CA LEU A 199 -3.23 8.95 -13.81
C LEU A 199 -4.04 8.18 -12.75
N HIS A 200 -5.29 7.80 -13.05
CA HIS A 200 -6.13 7.01 -12.13
C HIS A 200 -5.52 5.66 -11.74
N THR A 201 -4.71 5.08 -12.64
CA THR A 201 -4.05 3.79 -12.42
C THR A 201 -2.55 3.93 -12.19
N ALA A 202 -2.04 5.17 -12.10
CA ALA A 202 -0.62 5.42 -11.88
C ALA A 202 -0.20 5.09 -10.45
N ILE A 203 0.93 4.41 -10.32
CA ILE A 203 1.53 3.99 -9.06
C ILE A 203 2.58 5.01 -8.59
N PRO A 204 2.68 5.29 -7.29
CA PRO A 204 3.79 6.10 -6.77
C PRO A 204 5.12 5.36 -6.92
N ASN A 205 6.25 6.08 -6.92
CA ASN A 205 7.55 5.42 -6.72
C ASN A 205 7.57 4.76 -5.34
N PHE A 206 7.81 3.45 -5.32
CA PHE A 206 7.91 2.66 -4.10
C PHE A 206 9.21 2.87 -3.35
N ASP A 207 10.21 3.52 -3.95
CA ASP A 207 11.54 3.75 -3.34
C ASP A 207 11.80 5.22 -2.96
N GLU A 208 10.95 6.18 -3.40
CA GLU A 208 11.22 7.61 -3.21
C GLU A 208 10.03 8.39 -2.65
N LYS A 209 10.34 9.42 -1.85
CA LYS A 209 9.37 10.36 -1.27
C LYS A 209 8.87 11.44 -2.25
N LYS A 210 9.29 11.42 -3.52
CA LYS A 210 9.06 12.55 -4.46
C LYS A 210 7.59 12.75 -4.85
N GLY A 211 6.66 11.90 -4.43
CA GLY A 211 5.23 12.05 -4.72
C GLY A 211 4.87 11.93 -6.20
N TRP A 212 5.85 11.56 -7.04
CA TRP A 212 5.64 11.30 -8.46
C TRP A 212 4.94 9.97 -8.63
N HIS A 213 4.05 9.93 -9.60
CA HIS A 213 3.36 8.72 -10.01
C HIS A 213 3.79 8.33 -11.42
N TYR A 214 3.68 7.06 -11.73
CA TYR A 214 4.17 6.47 -12.97
C TYR A 214 3.12 5.51 -13.51
N ASN A 215 3.01 5.45 -14.82
CA ASN A 215 2.25 4.43 -15.50
C ASN A 215 2.97 4.02 -16.79
N PHE A 216 2.59 2.89 -17.36
CA PHE A 216 3.02 2.48 -18.70
C PHE A 216 1.86 2.68 -19.67
N ASP A 217 2.03 3.57 -20.66
CA ASP A 217 1.06 3.72 -21.74
C ASP A 217 1.27 2.60 -22.75
N GLU A 218 0.47 1.54 -22.63
CA GLU A 218 0.49 0.40 -23.54
C GLU A 218 0.24 0.79 -25.01
N THR A 219 -0.50 1.87 -25.27
CA THR A 219 -0.81 2.33 -26.63
C THR A 219 0.42 2.91 -27.32
N LEU A 220 1.22 3.67 -26.55
CA LEU A 220 2.43 4.33 -27.03
C LEU A 220 3.70 3.53 -26.72
N THR A 221 3.56 2.39 -26.04
CA THR A 221 4.64 1.50 -25.60
C THR A 221 5.74 2.23 -24.83
N THR A 222 5.35 3.19 -23.96
CA THR A 222 6.31 3.95 -23.17
C THR A 222 5.78 4.39 -21.82
N PHE A 223 6.70 4.73 -20.91
CA PHE A 223 6.35 5.26 -19.61
C PHE A 223 5.82 6.68 -19.68
N ILE A 224 4.83 6.96 -18.84
CA ILE A 224 4.31 8.28 -18.51
C ILE A 224 4.60 8.59 -17.05
N VAL A 225 5.07 9.81 -16.77
CA VAL A 225 5.42 10.28 -15.43
C VAL A 225 4.47 11.40 -15.05
N PHE A 226 4.02 11.38 -13.80
CA PHE A 226 3.10 12.35 -13.22
C PHE A 226 3.70 13.01 -11.98
N PRO A 227 4.46 14.11 -12.13
CA PRO A 227 4.93 14.86 -10.98
C PRO A 227 3.80 15.61 -10.28
N PHE A 228 3.86 15.63 -8.96
CA PHE A 228 2.92 16.39 -8.13
C PHE A 228 3.18 17.89 -8.22
N GLU A 229 2.13 18.67 -8.47
CA GLU A 229 2.19 20.14 -8.60
C GLU A 229 1.66 20.87 -7.37
N GLY A 230 0.67 20.31 -6.66
CA GLY A 230 0.13 20.92 -5.46
C GLY A 230 -1.27 20.45 -5.05
N GLU A 231 -1.70 20.95 -3.90
CA GLU A 231 -2.95 20.58 -3.21
C GLU A 231 -4.14 21.48 -3.56
N THR A 232 -4.00 22.44 -4.48
CA THR A 232 -5.06 23.41 -4.84
C THR A 232 -5.20 23.52 -6.35
N PRO A 233 -6.37 23.26 -6.97
CA PRO A 233 -7.68 23.01 -6.35
C PRO A 233 -7.83 21.64 -5.64
N GLN A 234 -7.00 20.64 -5.94
CA GLN A 234 -6.70 19.44 -5.12
C GLN A 234 -5.89 18.44 -5.95
N ASN A 235 -4.86 17.82 -5.37
CA ASN A 235 -4.07 16.72 -5.94
C ASN A 235 -3.72 16.88 -7.43
N GLN A 236 -3.07 17.99 -7.80
CA GLN A 236 -2.77 18.30 -9.19
C GLN A 236 -1.47 17.62 -9.63
N PHE A 237 -1.50 17.03 -10.82
CA PHE A 237 -0.36 16.39 -11.47
C PHE A 237 -0.28 16.81 -12.92
N HIS A 238 0.88 17.26 -13.40
CA HIS A 238 1.13 17.30 -14.84
C HIS A 238 1.67 15.97 -15.32
N ALA A 239 1.83 15.81 -16.63
CA ALA A 239 2.33 14.57 -17.20
C ALA A 239 3.30 14.81 -18.36
N PHE A 240 4.20 13.84 -18.58
CA PHE A 240 5.01 13.73 -19.79
C PHE A 240 5.40 12.28 -20.03
N HIS A 241 5.65 11.91 -21.29
CA HIS A 241 6.19 10.59 -21.62
C HIS A 241 7.71 10.60 -21.61
N VAL A 242 8.33 9.47 -21.26
CA VAL A 242 9.78 9.32 -21.27
C VAL A 242 10.22 8.60 -22.54
N GLU A 243 11.29 9.08 -23.17
CA GLU A 243 11.87 8.41 -24.34
C GLU A 243 12.41 7.02 -23.92
N PRO A 244 12.20 5.94 -24.70
CA PRO A 244 12.71 4.59 -24.39
C PRO A 244 14.20 4.52 -24.02
N SER A 245 15.03 5.33 -24.67
CA SER A 245 16.46 5.43 -24.37
C SER A 245 16.77 5.97 -22.98
N GLU A 246 15.85 6.73 -22.38
CA GLU A 246 16.02 7.38 -21.08
C GLU A 246 15.35 6.58 -19.93
N TRP A 247 14.68 5.45 -20.20
CA TRP A 247 13.95 4.70 -19.16
C TRP A 247 14.83 4.30 -17.97
N HIS A 248 16.05 3.83 -18.22
CA HIS A 248 16.97 3.43 -17.15
C HIS A 248 17.43 4.60 -16.26
N LYS A 249 17.31 5.83 -16.76
CA LYS A 249 17.76 7.06 -16.09
C LYS A 249 16.61 7.77 -15.38
N GLU A 250 15.43 7.81 -16.01
CA GLU A 250 14.28 8.60 -15.55
C GLU A 250 13.21 7.76 -14.83
N ILE A 251 13.14 6.44 -15.08
CA ILE A 251 12.14 5.54 -14.48
C ILE A 251 12.79 4.65 -13.42
N PRO A 252 12.34 4.75 -12.14
CA PRO A 252 12.86 3.91 -11.05
C PRO A 252 12.75 2.41 -11.34
N ASN A 253 13.72 1.64 -10.85
CA ASN A 253 13.77 0.19 -11.05
C ASN A 253 12.51 -0.53 -10.53
N SER A 254 11.99 -0.11 -9.37
CA SER A 254 10.76 -0.65 -8.79
C SER A 254 9.54 -0.45 -9.71
N ILE A 255 9.41 0.74 -10.32
CA ILE A 255 8.37 1.02 -11.31
C ILE A 255 8.52 0.13 -12.54
N ARG A 256 9.73 0.00 -13.09
CA ARG A 256 9.96 -0.84 -14.28
C ARG A 256 9.62 -2.31 -14.02
N ARG A 257 10.05 -2.84 -12.86
CA ARG A 257 9.71 -4.20 -12.40
C ARG A 257 8.21 -4.41 -12.26
N PHE A 258 7.48 -3.46 -11.66
CA PHE A 258 6.02 -3.54 -11.50
C PHE A 258 5.30 -3.72 -12.85
N PHE A 259 5.72 -2.98 -13.88
CA PHE A 259 5.16 -3.08 -15.23
C PHE A 259 5.83 -4.15 -16.12
N GLY A 260 6.78 -4.92 -15.59
CA GLY A 260 7.50 -5.96 -16.35
C GLY A 260 8.33 -5.43 -17.52
N LYS A 261 8.97 -4.26 -17.38
CA LYS A 261 9.79 -3.61 -18.41
C LYS A 261 11.27 -3.44 -18.00
#